data_AF-K1T4F9-F1
#
_entry.id   AF-K1T4F9-F1
#
_cell.length_a   1.000
_cell.length_b   1.000
_cell.length_c   1.000
_cell.angle_alpha   90.00
_cell.angle_beta   90.00
_cell.angle_gamma   90.00
#
_symmetry.space_group_name_H-M   'P 1'
#
loop_
_entity.id
_entity.type
_entity.pdbx_description
1 polymer ?
#
loop_
_entity_poly.entity_id
_entity_poly.type
_entity_poly.pdbx_seq_one_letter_code
_entity_poly.pdbx_strand_id
1 'polypeptide(L)'
;MYLIREDDIKHWRDYNDLHFIQCACRFTDTCTTCRTDGSSPSKRMEIKNLIASLKQTNPFIEGNIFKSVENVNLRTIIAYKEDGVKHHFLEHYDEWK
;
A
#
# COMPACT_ATOMS: atom_id res chain seq x y z
N MET A 1 -3.68 -6.97 8.71
CA MET A 1 -4.01 -7.83 7.55
C MET A 1 -3.20 -7.41 6.33
N TYR A 2 -1.86 -7.47 6.37
CA TYR A 2 -1.02 -6.99 5.26
C TYR A 2 -0.69 -8.09 4.23
N LEU A 3 -0.95 -9.37 4.57
CA LEU A 3 -0.77 -10.54 3.69
C LEU A 3 -2.08 -11.01 3.03
N ILE A 4 -3.18 -10.28 3.20
CA ILE A 4 -4.52 -10.65 2.70
C ILE A 4 -4.91 -9.65 1.61
N ARG A 5 -5.45 -10.12 0.47
CA ARG A 5 -5.91 -9.20 -0.58
C ARG A 5 -7.14 -8.46 -0.12
N GLU A 6 -7.28 -7.20 -0.53
CA GLU A 6 -8.47 -6.42 -0.19
C GLU A 6 -9.77 -7.06 -0.72
N ASP A 7 -9.71 -7.70 -1.88
CA ASP A 7 -10.87 -8.38 -2.46
C ASP A 7 -11.31 -9.58 -1.61
N ASP A 8 -10.37 -10.29 -0.99
CA ASP A 8 -10.68 -11.37 -0.04
C ASP A 8 -11.34 -10.81 1.24
N ILE A 9 -10.94 -9.62 1.68
CA ILE A 9 -11.55 -8.93 2.83
C ILE A 9 -12.99 -8.53 2.52
N LYS A 10 -13.23 -7.97 1.32
CA LYS A 10 -14.59 -7.63 0.86
C LYS A 10 -15.45 -8.87 0.72
N HIS A 11 -14.91 -9.94 0.14
CA HIS A 11 -15.63 -11.19 0.00
C HIS A 11 -16.01 -11.78 1.36
N TRP A 12 -15.07 -11.79 2.32
CA TRP A 12 -15.35 -12.24 3.68
C TRP A 12 -16.41 -11.36 4.38
N ARG A 13 -16.34 -10.03 4.21
CA ARG A 13 -17.37 -9.11 4.72
C ARG A 13 -18.74 -9.47 4.17
N ASP A 14 -18.85 -9.58 2.85
CA ASP A 14 -20.12 -9.81 2.15
C ASP A 14 -20.71 -11.18 2.48
N TYR A 15 -19.84 -12.21 2.59
CA TYR A 15 -20.23 -13.55 3.02
C TYR A 15 -20.85 -13.58 4.42
N ASN A 16 -20.42 -12.68 5.32
CA ASN A 16 -20.89 -12.60 6.70
C ASN A 16 -21.95 -11.50 6.92
N ASP A 17 -22.47 -10.88 5.86
CA ASP A 17 -23.45 -9.79 5.94
C ASP A 17 -22.99 -8.59 6.82
N LEU A 18 -21.70 -8.31 6.81
CA LEU A 18 -21.10 -7.26 7.64
C LEU A 18 -21.18 -5.89 6.96
N HIS A 19 -21.70 -4.90 7.69
CA HIS A 19 -21.82 -3.53 7.23
C HIS A 19 -20.83 -2.64 7.97
N PHE A 20 -19.79 -2.15 7.28
CA PHE A 20 -18.79 -1.26 7.86
C PHE A 20 -19.12 0.21 7.61
N ILE A 21 -18.78 1.05 8.60
CA ILE A 21 -18.79 2.51 8.43
C ILE A 21 -17.79 2.90 7.33
N GLN A 22 -18.18 3.82 6.45
CA GLN A 22 -17.35 4.24 5.31
C GLN A 22 -16.20 5.17 5.73
N CYS A 23 -16.42 5.97 6.76
CA CYS A 23 -15.37 6.74 7.42
C CYS A 23 -15.64 6.77 8.94
N ALA A 24 -14.64 7.13 9.75
CA ALA A 24 -14.81 7.35 11.18
C ALA A 24 -14.93 8.86 11.52
N CYS A 25 -15.12 9.69 10.49
CA CYS A 25 -15.24 11.12 10.64
C CYS A 25 -16.58 11.45 11.31
N ARG A 26 -16.63 12.51 12.13
CA ARG A 26 -17.81 12.90 12.93
C ARG A 26 -19.11 13.15 12.12
N PHE A 27 -19.06 13.16 10.79
CA PHE A 27 -20.17 13.43 9.86
C PHE A 27 -20.38 12.29 8.85
N THR A 28 -20.44 11.04 9.32
CA THR A 28 -20.59 9.85 8.45
C THR A 28 -21.90 9.77 7.68
N ASP A 29 -22.99 10.34 8.20
CA ASP A 29 -24.32 10.18 7.59
C ASP A 29 -24.61 11.19 6.46
N THR A 30 -23.76 12.22 6.29
CA THR A 30 -23.96 13.31 5.33
C THR A 30 -22.74 13.61 4.46
N CYS A 31 -21.75 12.70 4.38
CA CYS A 31 -20.61 12.86 3.49
C CYS A 31 -21.03 12.79 2.01
N THR A 32 -21.47 13.90 1.45
CA THR A 32 -21.76 14.10 0.01
C THR A 32 -20.49 14.24 -0.83
N THR A 33 -19.30 14.32 -0.20
CA THR A 33 -17.99 14.33 -0.87
C THR A 33 -17.44 12.94 -1.15
N CYS A 34 -18.12 11.91 -0.66
CA CYS A 34 -17.86 10.52 -0.91
C CYS A 34 -18.61 10.11 -2.20
N ARG A 35 -17.93 9.54 -3.21
CA ARG A 35 -18.59 8.99 -4.42
C ARG A 35 -19.63 7.91 -4.02
N THR A 36 -20.46 7.46 -4.95
CA THR A 36 -21.46 6.38 -4.70
C THR A 36 -20.84 5.08 -4.17
N ASP A 37 -19.53 4.88 -4.36
CA ASP A 37 -18.73 3.78 -3.82
C ASP A 37 -18.02 4.11 -2.48
N GLY A 38 -18.33 5.26 -1.87
CA GLY A 38 -17.72 5.74 -0.62
C GLY A 38 -16.32 6.35 -0.79
N SER A 39 -15.77 6.43 -2.00
CA SER A 39 -14.39 6.90 -2.21
C SER A 39 -14.28 8.41 -2.39
N SER A 40 -13.30 9.02 -1.73
CA SER A 40 -12.80 10.35 -2.06
C SER A 40 -11.55 10.23 -2.94
N PRO A 41 -11.34 11.15 -3.92
CA PRO A 41 -10.11 11.17 -4.70
C PRO A 41 -8.93 11.37 -3.75
N SER A 42 -8.11 10.33 -3.62
CA SER A 42 -6.97 10.29 -2.71
C SER A 42 -5.77 9.67 -3.41
N LYS A 43 -4.57 10.02 -2.96
CA LYS A 43 -3.34 9.36 -3.45
C LYS A 43 -3.37 7.85 -3.25
N ARG A 44 -4.01 7.36 -2.17
CA ARG A 44 -4.24 5.93 -1.97
C ARG A 44 -5.08 5.32 -3.09
N MET A 45 -6.19 5.97 -3.47
CA MET A 45 -7.05 5.47 -4.55
C MET A 45 -6.36 5.53 -5.91
N GLU A 46 -5.62 6.61 -6.19
CA GLU A 46 -4.81 6.76 -7.40
C GLU A 46 -3.81 5.61 -7.56
N ILE A 47 -3.07 5.28 -6.50
CA ILE A 47 -2.12 4.17 -6.53
C ILE A 47 -2.81 2.81 -6.67
N LYS A 48 -3.98 2.59 -6.04
CA LYS A 48 -4.76 1.35 -6.25
C LYS A 48 -5.19 1.17 -7.70
N ASN A 49 -5.65 2.25 -8.34
CA ASN A 49 -6.03 2.22 -9.75
C ASN A 49 -4.82 1.95 -10.66
N LEU A 50 -3.67 2.55 -10.36
CA LEU A 50 -2.42 2.27 -11.07
C LEU A 50 -2.03 0.79 -10.95
N ILE A 51 -2.01 0.25 -9.74
CA ILE A 51 -1.69 -1.16 -9.51
C ILE A 51 -2.67 -2.08 -10.26
N ALA A 52 -3.97 -1.77 -10.24
CA ALA A 52 -4.99 -2.51 -10.98
C ALA A 52 -4.74 -2.48 -12.50
N SER A 53 -4.32 -1.33 -13.06
CA SER A 53 -3.96 -1.23 -14.48
C SER A 53 -2.73 -2.07 -14.85
N LEU A 54 -1.70 -2.06 -13.99
CA LEU A 54 -0.48 -2.87 -14.21
C LEU A 54 -0.77 -4.37 -14.10
N LYS A 55 -1.76 -4.76 -13.28
CA LYS A 55 -2.16 -6.17 -13.11
C LYS A 55 -2.76 -6.77 -14.40
N GLN A 56 -3.32 -5.94 -15.28
CA GLN A 56 -3.90 -6.38 -16.55
C GLN A 56 -2.84 -7.00 -17.48
N THR A 57 -1.60 -6.51 -17.42
CA THR A 57 -0.48 -7.02 -18.22
C THR A 57 0.44 -7.95 -17.44
N ASN A 58 0.49 -7.82 -16.10
CA ASN A 58 1.27 -8.69 -15.23
C ASN A 58 0.46 -9.13 -14.00
N PRO A 59 -0.07 -10.38 -13.97
CA PRO A 59 -0.88 -10.86 -12.86
C PRO A 59 -0.10 -10.97 -11.53
N PHE A 60 1.24 -10.97 -11.57
CA PHE A 60 2.10 -11.08 -10.39
C PHE A 60 2.48 -9.72 -9.80
N ILE A 61 2.09 -8.60 -10.41
CA ILE A 61 2.61 -7.27 -10.07
C ILE A 61 2.41 -6.90 -8.60
N GLU A 62 1.25 -7.20 -8.02
CA GLU A 62 0.98 -6.86 -6.62
C GLU A 62 1.88 -7.66 -5.67
N GLY A 63 2.18 -8.92 -6.01
CA GLY A 63 3.11 -9.76 -5.25
C GLY A 63 4.56 -9.29 -5.39
N ASN A 64 4.95 -8.87 -6.59
CA ASN A 64 6.29 -8.33 -6.86
C ASN A 64 6.53 -7.01 -6.13
N ILE A 65 5.56 -6.09 -6.17
CA ILE A 65 5.61 -4.83 -5.41
C ILE A 65 5.69 -5.13 -3.91
N PHE A 66 4.84 -6.03 -3.41
CA PHE A 66 4.85 -6.38 -1.99
C PHE A 66 6.19 -6.97 -1.54
N LYS A 67 6.78 -7.87 -2.34
CA LYS A 67 8.09 -8.47 -2.04
C LYS A 67 9.28 -7.54 -2.28
N SER A 68 9.10 -6.42 -2.97
CA SER A 68 10.20 -5.49 -3.29
C SER A 68 10.84 -4.84 -2.07
N VAL A 69 10.16 -4.88 -0.92
CA VAL A 69 10.70 -4.39 0.37
C VAL A 69 11.40 -5.49 1.16
N GLU A 70 11.39 -6.73 0.67
CA GLU A 70 12.05 -7.88 1.31
C GLU A 70 13.45 -8.09 0.71
N ASN A 71 14.39 -8.57 1.53
CA ASN A 71 15.74 -8.98 1.09
C ASN A 71 16.49 -7.90 0.28
N VAL A 72 16.28 -6.62 0.61
CA VAL A 72 16.89 -5.52 -0.14
C VAL A 72 18.38 -5.41 0.19
N ASN A 73 19.22 -5.39 -0.85
CA ASN A 73 20.64 -5.20 -0.68
C ASN A 73 20.97 -3.74 -0.34
N LEU A 74 21.30 -3.46 0.92
CA LEU A 74 21.66 -2.12 1.40
C LEU A 74 22.85 -1.52 0.65
N ARG A 75 23.74 -2.35 0.08
CA ARG A 75 24.87 -1.89 -0.75
C ARG A 75 24.44 -1.20 -2.05
N THR A 76 23.17 -1.36 -2.45
CA THR A 76 22.60 -0.78 -3.66
C THR A 76 21.61 0.35 -3.39
N ILE A 77 21.28 0.62 -2.11
CA ILE A 77 20.37 1.70 -1.74
C ILE A 77 21.18 2.98 -1.52
N ILE A 78 20.76 4.09 -2.12
CA ILE A 78 21.43 5.41 -2.00
C ILE A 78 21.48 5.88 -0.55
N ALA A 79 20.38 5.71 0.20
CA ALA A 79 20.32 6.00 1.62
C ALA A 79 19.20 5.20 2.29
N TYR A 80 19.41 4.81 3.55
CA TYR A 80 18.41 4.18 4.40
C TYR A 80 18.32 4.89 5.75
N LYS A 81 17.30 4.57 6.55
CA LYS A 81 17.10 5.12 7.88
C LYS A 81 17.08 4.00 8.90
N GLU A 82 17.93 4.10 9.90
CA GLU A 82 18.05 3.16 11.02
C GLU A 82 18.02 3.98 12.33
N ASP A 83 17.17 3.60 13.28
CA ASP A 83 17.05 4.25 14.60
C ASP A 83 16.93 5.79 14.58
N GLY A 84 16.26 6.33 13.57
CA GLY A 84 16.08 7.78 13.45
C GLY A 84 17.19 8.49 12.66
N VAL A 85 18.32 7.82 12.42
CA VAL A 85 19.49 8.34 11.71
C VAL A 85 19.42 7.94 10.24
N LYS A 86 19.71 8.90 9.35
CA LYS A 86 19.81 8.63 7.91
C LYS A 86 21.25 8.25 7.61
N HIS A 87 21.44 7.05 7.06
CA HIS A 87 22.72 6.55 6.57
C HIS A 87 22.78 6.70 5.05
N HIS A 88 23.79 7.40 4.55
CA HIS A 88 24.08 7.46 3.12
C HIS A 88 25.00 6.31 2.72
N PHE A 89 24.84 5.77 1.49
CA PHE A 89 25.66 4.65 1.02
C PHE A 89 27.18 4.91 1.12
N LEU A 90 27.59 6.18 1.02
CA LEU A 90 29.00 6.61 1.09
C LEU A 90 29.63 6.40 2.48
N GLU A 91 28.84 6.31 3.55
CA GLU A 91 29.35 6.11 4.91
C GLU A 91 30.10 4.79 5.06
N HIS A 92 29.69 3.76 4.33
CA HIS A 92 30.26 2.41 4.38
C HIS A 92 30.92 1.98 3.06
N TYR A 93 31.09 2.91 2.11
CA TYR A 93 31.53 2.58 0.75
C TYR A 93 32.93 1.94 0.72
N ASP A 94 33.86 2.41 1.54
CA ASP A 94 35.20 1.84 1.62
C ASP A 94 35.24 0.52 2.40
N GLU A 95 34.32 0.31 3.34
CA GLU A 95 34.19 -0.93 4.14
C GLU A 95 33.59 -2.09 3.34
N TRP A 96 32.88 -1.78 2.25
CA TRP A 96 32.21 -2.77 1.39
C TRP A 96 33.04 -3.24 0.20
N LYS A 97 34.29 -2.75 0.05
CA LYS A 97 35.28 -3.29 -0.90
C LYS A 97 35.64 -4.73 -0.56
#